data_AF-A0A402CBR2-F1
#
_entry.id   AF-A0A402CBR2-F1
#
_cell.length_a   1.000
_cell.length_b   1.000
_cell.length_c   1.000
_cell.angle_alpha   90.00
_cell.angle_beta   90.00
_cell.angle_gamma   90.00
#
_symmetry.space_group_name_H-M   'P 1'
#
loop_
_entity.id
_entity.type
_entity.pdbx_description
1 polymer ?
#
loop_
_entity_poly.entity_id
_entity_poly.type
_entity_poly.pdbx_seq_one_letter_code
_entity_poly.pdbx_strand_id
1 'polypeptide(L)'
;MSLQNRLTEKFGIEHPVVLAPMDYVSDWRLATAVAEAGGLGLIGGGYGDEAWLRDQFDHVTTGAVGCGFITWSMAQQPRLLEKTIGYRPAAIFLSFADPAPHAPAIRAAGIPLICQVHDLDQARRAVEVGASVVAAQGGEAGGHGTGARSTFTLVPEIADLLRREAPEVMLLAAGGIGDGRGLAAALALGADGALVGTRFWAAEEAAIPRAAQHRALSAGGDDTIRQSAFDIVREKPWPTRYTGRVLHNDFIRRWHGDEPGLRGALRERQAQFRAAVKAEDYDVANLIVGEVVGQIDRVDTVASIIDEMVGTACSILGRTSHDLAAIGS
;
A
#
# COMPACT_ATOMS: atom_id res chain seq x y z
N MET A 1 17.87 14.17 7.92
CA MET A 1 17.15 14.16 9.21
C MET A 1 16.49 12.79 9.33
N SER A 2 16.49 12.14 10.49
CA SER A 2 15.94 10.77 10.63
C SER A 2 14.85 10.71 11.70
N LEU A 3 13.81 9.92 11.47
CA LEU A 3 12.75 9.66 12.44
C LEU A 3 12.92 8.24 12.99
N GLN A 4 13.77 8.08 14.00
CA GLN A 4 14.03 6.76 14.59
C GLN A 4 12.91 6.36 15.56
N ASN A 5 12.50 5.08 15.51
CA ASN A 5 11.58 4.43 16.43
C ASN A 5 11.69 2.89 16.31
N ARG A 6 10.84 2.18 17.04
CA ARG A 6 10.80 0.70 17.01
C ARG A 6 10.59 0.07 15.62
N LEU A 7 9.93 0.76 14.68
CA LEU A 7 9.77 0.28 13.31
C LEU A 7 11.08 0.37 12.55
N THR A 8 11.77 1.51 12.66
CA THR A 8 13.06 1.70 12.00
C THR A 8 14.12 0.73 12.54
N GLU A 9 14.14 0.54 13.87
CA GLU A 9 15.00 -0.45 14.54
C GLU A 9 14.69 -1.89 14.09
N LYS A 10 13.42 -2.28 14.01
CA LYS A 10 13.02 -3.64 13.64
C LYS A 10 13.48 -4.03 12.24
N PHE A 11 13.37 -3.11 11.29
CA PHE A 11 13.64 -3.36 9.88
C PHE A 11 15.02 -2.88 9.42
N GLY A 12 15.78 -2.21 10.28
CA GLY A 12 17.08 -1.64 9.92
C GLY A 12 16.98 -0.55 8.84
N ILE A 13 15.92 0.26 8.90
CA ILE A 13 15.65 1.36 7.96
C ILE A 13 15.88 2.71 8.67
N GLU A 14 15.96 3.81 7.92
CA GLU A 14 16.25 5.15 8.47
C GLU A 14 14.98 5.95 8.81
N HIS A 15 13.90 5.65 8.10
CA HIS A 15 12.67 6.42 8.09
C HIS A 15 11.46 5.50 8.25
N PRO A 16 10.42 5.89 9.03
CA PRO A 16 9.25 5.07 9.28
C PRO A 16 8.24 5.20 8.14
N VAL A 17 8.74 5.06 6.91
CA VAL A 17 8.01 5.17 5.65
C VAL A 17 8.10 3.82 4.94
N VAL A 18 6.95 3.21 4.71
CA VAL A 18 6.82 1.91 4.06
C VAL A 18 6.08 2.08 2.74
N LEU A 19 6.62 1.54 1.65
CA LEU A 19 5.95 1.48 0.37
C LEU A 19 4.77 0.49 0.45
N ALA A 20 3.58 0.92 0.04
CA ALA A 20 2.46 0.00 -0.13
C ALA A 20 2.72 -0.96 -1.31
N PRO A 21 2.47 -2.28 -1.17
CA PRO A 21 2.56 -3.21 -2.29
C PRO A 21 1.38 -2.97 -3.24
N MET A 22 1.68 -2.33 -4.36
CA MET A 22 0.77 -2.00 -5.45
C MET A 22 1.05 -2.93 -6.64
N ASP A 23 0.06 -3.74 -7.02
CA ASP A 23 0.20 -4.73 -8.09
C ASP A 23 0.80 -4.14 -9.36
N TYR A 24 1.91 -4.71 -9.80
CA TYR A 24 2.72 -4.30 -10.96
C TYR A 24 3.35 -2.90 -10.87
N VAL A 25 2.77 -1.95 -10.14
CA VAL A 25 3.31 -0.58 -9.99
C VAL A 25 4.54 -0.56 -9.09
N SER A 26 4.48 -1.30 -7.98
CA SER A 26 5.60 -1.48 -7.05
C SER A 26 6.42 -2.71 -7.43
N ASP A 27 7.11 -2.62 -8.56
CA ASP A 27 8.04 -3.65 -8.97
C ASP A 27 9.40 -3.47 -8.27
N TRP A 28 10.40 -4.27 -8.63
CA TRP A 28 11.71 -4.24 -7.97
C TRP A 28 12.37 -2.85 -8.02
N ARG A 29 12.11 -2.01 -9.03
CA ARG A 29 12.72 -0.68 -9.16
C ARG A 29 12.19 0.24 -8.07
N LEU A 30 10.87 0.35 -7.94
CA LEU A 30 10.25 1.22 -6.93
C LEU A 30 10.56 0.72 -5.52
N ALA A 31 10.47 -0.58 -5.27
CA ALA A 31 10.75 -1.14 -3.95
C ALA A 31 12.22 -0.95 -3.54
N THR A 32 13.16 -1.16 -4.46
CA THR A 32 14.59 -0.94 -4.21
C THR A 32 14.88 0.53 -3.97
N ALA A 33 14.32 1.44 -4.77
CA ALA A 33 14.50 2.88 -4.58
C ALA A 33 14.00 3.36 -3.20
N VAL A 34 12.88 2.82 -2.70
CA VAL A 34 12.39 3.14 -1.35
C VAL A 34 13.32 2.61 -0.27
N ALA A 35 13.84 1.39 -0.45
CA ALA A 35 14.79 0.80 0.47
C ALA A 35 16.12 1.58 0.51
N GLU A 36 16.64 2.00 -0.65
CA GLU A 36 17.88 2.79 -0.77
C GLU A 36 17.72 4.21 -0.21
N ALA A 37 16.52 4.78 -0.29
CA ALA A 37 16.17 6.06 0.34
C ALA A 37 15.83 5.92 1.83
N GLY A 38 16.13 4.79 2.47
CA GLY A 38 16.01 4.59 3.91
C GLY A 38 14.60 4.21 4.41
N GLY A 39 13.67 3.86 3.53
CA GLY A 39 12.37 3.29 3.88
C GLY A 39 12.33 1.76 3.80
N LEU A 40 11.14 1.17 3.96
CA LEU A 40 10.89 -0.25 3.67
C LEU A 40 10.16 -0.39 2.33
N GLY A 41 10.82 -0.97 1.33
CA GLY A 41 10.21 -1.25 0.03
C GLY A 41 9.39 -2.53 0.05
N LEU A 42 8.19 -2.56 -0.53
CA LEU A 42 7.40 -3.78 -0.70
C LEU A 42 7.02 -3.98 -2.17
N ILE A 43 7.44 -5.11 -2.74
CA ILE A 43 7.04 -5.52 -4.09
C ILE A 43 5.55 -5.91 -4.10
N GLY A 44 4.82 -5.46 -5.12
CA GLY A 44 3.39 -5.74 -5.32
C GLY A 44 3.14 -7.04 -6.08
N GLY A 45 3.10 -8.17 -5.37
CA GLY A 45 2.93 -9.51 -5.94
C GLY A 45 1.50 -10.03 -6.03
N GLY A 46 0.46 -9.21 -5.86
CA GLY A 46 -0.93 -9.68 -5.72
C GLY A 46 -1.53 -10.37 -6.94
N TYR A 47 -1.05 -10.07 -8.15
CA TYR A 47 -1.41 -10.78 -9.39
C TYR A 47 -0.23 -11.36 -10.16
N GLY A 48 0.99 -11.28 -9.62
CA GLY A 48 2.18 -11.86 -10.24
C GLY A 48 2.15 -13.38 -10.24
N ASP A 49 2.81 -14.00 -11.20
CA ASP A 49 3.05 -15.44 -11.23
C ASP A 49 4.47 -15.79 -10.71
N GLU A 50 4.80 -17.08 -10.70
CA GLU A 50 6.10 -17.55 -10.23
C GLU A 50 7.29 -17.02 -11.04
N ALA A 51 7.10 -16.77 -12.35
CA ALA A 51 8.16 -16.29 -13.22
C ALA A 51 8.41 -14.80 -13.00
N TRP A 52 7.32 -14.04 -12.86
CA TRP A 52 7.38 -12.62 -12.53
C TRP A 52 8.00 -12.38 -11.16
N LEU A 53 7.59 -13.14 -10.11
CA LEU A 53 8.17 -13.00 -8.78
C LEU A 53 9.67 -13.28 -8.77
N ARG A 54 10.11 -14.33 -9.49
CA ARG A 54 11.54 -14.62 -9.63
C ARG A 54 12.28 -13.44 -10.28
N ASP A 55 11.75 -12.93 -11.39
CA ASP A 55 12.34 -11.75 -12.05
C ASP A 55 12.45 -10.56 -11.10
N GLN A 56 11.44 -10.31 -10.25
CA GLN A 56 11.51 -9.22 -9.28
C GLN A 56 12.64 -9.44 -8.27
N PHE A 57 12.69 -10.61 -7.62
CA PHE A 57 13.68 -10.88 -6.58
C PHE A 57 15.11 -11.05 -7.12
N ASP A 58 15.30 -11.50 -8.36
CA ASP A 58 16.62 -11.61 -9.00
C ASP A 58 17.30 -10.22 -9.17
N HIS A 59 16.53 -9.14 -9.20
CA HIS A 59 17.04 -7.76 -9.34
C HIS A 59 17.13 -6.99 -8.01
N VAL A 60 16.60 -7.53 -6.90
CA VAL A 60 16.68 -6.88 -5.60
C VAL A 60 18.08 -7.04 -5.03
N THR A 61 18.78 -5.92 -4.82
CA THR A 61 20.17 -5.89 -4.33
C THR A 61 20.31 -5.40 -2.89
N THR A 62 19.20 -5.03 -2.23
CA THR A 62 19.19 -4.45 -0.89
C THR A 62 18.35 -5.28 0.08
N GLY A 63 18.69 -5.23 1.37
CA GLY A 63 18.09 -6.05 2.42
C GLY A 63 16.73 -5.57 2.94
N ALA A 64 16.33 -4.33 2.66
CA ALA A 64 15.09 -3.72 3.15
C ALA A 64 13.93 -3.81 2.13
N VAL A 65 13.87 -4.91 1.37
CA VAL A 65 12.78 -5.17 0.41
C VAL A 65 11.97 -6.39 0.84
N GLY A 66 10.67 -6.18 1.00
CA GLY A 66 9.67 -7.21 1.24
C GLY A 66 8.76 -7.45 0.03
N CYS A 67 7.72 -8.25 0.21
CA CYS A 67 6.72 -8.52 -0.82
C CYS A 67 5.31 -8.60 -0.22
N GLY A 68 4.34 -8.02 -0.91
CA GLY A 68 2.94 -8.05 -0.52
C GLY A 68 2.05 -8.84 -1.46
N PHE A 69 1.01 -9.44 -0.88
CA PHE A 69 0.01 -10.22 -1.58
C PHE A 69 -1.41 -9.75 -1.26
N ILE A 70 -2.26 -9.83 -2.29
CA ILE A 70 -3.70 -9.96 -2.12
C ILE A 70 -3.95 -11.41 -1.68
N THR A 71 -4.26 -11.63 -0.41
CA THR A 71 -4.27 -12.96 0.22
C THR A 71 -5.20 -13.94 -0.49
N TRP A 72 -6.42 -13.51 -0.87
CA TRP A 72 -7.37 -14.38 -1.59
C TRP A 72 -6.90 -14.75 -3.01
N SER A 73 -6.09 -13.90 -3.65
CA SER A 73 -5.55 -14.12 -4.99
C SER A 73 -4.36 -15.10 -4.91
N MET A 74 -3.42 -14.82 -4.01
CA MET A 74 -2.27 -15.68 -3.73
C MET A 74 -2.69 -17.08 -3.27
N ALA A 75 -3.78 -17.21 -2.49
CA ALA A 75 -4.30 -18.51 -2.05
C ALA A 75 -4.71 -19.44 -3.21
N GLN A 76 -4.98 -18.91 -4.40
CA GLN A 76 -5.25 -19.70 -5.60
C GLN A 76 -3.97 -20.27 -6.23
N GLN A 77 -2.80 -19.77 -5.84
CA GLN A 77 -1.48 -20.23 -6.28
C GLN A 77 -0.52 -20.37 -5.08
N PRO A 78 -0.71 -21.38 -4.21
CA PRO A 78 0.04 -21.49 -2.95
C PRO A 78 1.57 -21.48 -3.07
N ARG A 79 2.09 -21.94 -4.23
CA ARG A 79 3.54 -21.95 -4.52
C ARG A 79 4.17 -20.55 -4.55
N LEU A 80 3.38 -19.50 -4.80
CA LEU A 80 3.89 -18.12 -4.77
C LEU A 80 4.41 -17.75 -3.38
N LEU A 81 3.66 -18.11 -2.33
CA LEU A 81 4.08 -17.84 -0.95
C LEU A 81 5.34 -18.64 -0.59
N GLU A 82 5.36 -19.93 -0.93
CA GLU A 82 6.51 -20.80 -0.67
C GLU A 82 7.79 -20.27 -1.33
N LYS A 83 7.72 -19.89 -2.61
CA LYS A 83 8.84 -19.30 -3.33
C LYS A 83 9.29 -17.98 -2.71
N THR A 84 8.33 -17.13 -2.35
CA THR A 84 8.62 -15.84 -1.71
C THR A 84 9.34 -16.02 -0.40
N ILE A 85 8.92 -16.99 0.43
CA ILE A 85 9.63 -17.36 1.65
C ILE A 85 11.08 -17.79 1.35
N GLY A 86 11.29 -18.54 0.27
CA GLY A 86 12.62 -18.97 -0.20
C GLY A 86 13.58 -17.82 -0.51
N TYR A 87 13.07 -16.68 -0.98
CA TYR A 87 13.86 -15.46 -1.23
C TYR A 87 14.25 -14.69 0.03
N ARG A 88 13.73 -15.07 1.21
CA ARG A 88 13.98 -14.39 2.50
C ARG A 88 13.73 -12.87 2.46
N PRO A 89 12.55 -12.40 2.01
CA PRO A 89 12.20 -10.99 2.00
C PRO A 89 12.24 -10.37 3.40
N ALA A 90 12.47 -9.06 3.46
CA ALA A 90 12.48 -8.29 4.71
C ALA A 90 11.15 -8.37 5.48
N ALA A 91 10.05 -8.50 4.73
CA ALA A 91 8.71 -8.67 5.26
C ALA A 91 7.80 -9.36 4.24
N ILE A 92 6.75 -10.03 4.73
CA ILE A 92 5.61 -10.43 3.90
C ILE A 92 4.37 -9.66 4.35
N PHE A 93 3.69 -9.02 3.40
CA PHE A 93 2.48 -8.25 3.62
C PHE A 93 1.25 -9.01 3.11
N LEU A 94 0.25 -9.22 3.96
CA LEU A 94 -1.00 -9.91 3.62
C LEU A 94 -2.20 -8.96 3.76
N SER A 95 -3.11 -9.02 2.79
CA SER A 95 -4.28 -8.14 2.72
C SER A 95 -5.52 -8.85 2.19
N PHE A 96 -6.70 -8.32 2.55
CA PHE A 96 -7.98 -8.67 1.93
C PHE A 96 -8.51 -10.11 2.08
N ALA A 97 -7.95 -10.91 2.98
CA ALA A 97 -8.54 -12.15 3.49
C ALA A 97 -7.99 -12.49 4.88
N ASP A 98 -8.50 -13.54 5.53
CA ASP A 98 -7.92 -14.04 6.80
C ASP A 98 -6.45 -14.45 6.59
N PRO A 99 -5.48 -13.87 7.32
CA PRO A 99 -4.07 -14.24 7.21
C PRO A 99 -3.75 -15.61 7.84
N ALA A 100 -4.64 -16.15 8.69
CA ALA A 100 -4.36 -17.36 9.48
C ALA A 100 -3.90 -18.59 8.70
N PRO A 101 -4.42 -18.90 7.49
CA PRO A 101 -3.94 -20.05 6.72
C PRO A 101 -2.46 -19.94 6.30
N HIS A 102 -1.91 -18.73 6.25
CA HIS A 102 -0.58 -18.45 5.69
C HIS A 102 0.43 -18.02 6.76
N ALA A 103 -0.03 -17.41 7.86
CA ALA A 103 0.79 -16.90 8.93
C ALA A 103 1.75 -17.94 9.56
N PRO A 104 1.36 -19.21 9.82
CA PRO A 104 2.27 -20.21 10.39
C PRO A 104 3.52 -20.44 9.54
N ALA A 105 3.39 -20.52 8.21
CA ALA A 105 4.51 -20.75 7.31
C ALA A 105 5.48 -19.55 7.28
N ILE A 106 4.93 -18.33 7.23
CA ILE A 106 5.70 -17.07 7.25
C ILE A 106 6.49 -16.96 8.57
N ARG A 107 5.82 -17.23 9.69
CA ARG A 107 6.44 -17.20 11.02
C ARG A 107 7.51 -18.29 11.20
N ALA A 108 7.26 -19.50 10.73
CA ALA A 108 8.24 -20.58 10.78
C ALA A 108 9.53 -20.25 10.00
N ALA A 109 9.42 -19.41 8.96
CA ALA A 109 10.56 -18.89 8.22
C ALA A 109 11.28 -17.71 8.91
N GLY A 110 10.75 -17.18 10.01
CA GLY A 110 11.30 -16.03 10.73
C GLY A 110 11.12 -14.69 10.01
N ILE A 111 10.23 -14.63 9.01
CA ILE A 111 9.96 -13.41 8.24
C ILE A 111 8.89 -12.57 8.96
N PRO A 112 9.11 -11.26 9.18
CA PRO A 112 8.08 -10.37 9.73
C PRO A 112 6.81 -10.37 8.88
N LEU A 113 5.68 -10.63 9.53
CA LEU A 113 4.35 -10.58 8.91
C LEU A 113 3.73 -9.20 9.15
N ILE A 114 3.32 -8.54 8.05
CA ILE A 114 2.51 -7.33 8.06
C ILE A 114 1.09 -7.68 7.63
N CYS A 115 0.08 -7.35 8.45
CA CYS A 115 -1.32 -7.61 8.12
C CYS A 115 -2.06 -6.29 7.91
N GLN A 116 -2.67 -6.11 6.72
CA GLN A 116 -3.57 -4.98 6.49
C GLN A 116 -4.94 -5.23 7.09
N VAL A 117 -5.46 -4.24 7.81
CA VAL A 117 -6.73 -4.31 8.53
C VAL A 117 -7.57 -3.05 8.31
N HIS A 118 -8.88 -3.16 8.51
CA HIS A 118 -9.84 -2.07 8.28
C HIS A 118 -10.78 -1.83 9.47
N ASP A 119 -10.69 -2.66 10.51
CA ASP A 119 -11.50 -2.62 11.72
C ASP A 119 -10.76 -3.31 12.89
N LEU A 120 -11.33 -3.24 14.10
CA LEU A 120 -10.71 -3.79 15.30
C LEU A 120 -10.69 -5.32 15.31
N ASP A 121 -11.70 -5.98 14.74
CA ASP A 121 -11.75 -7.44 14.74
C ASP A 121 -10.64 -8.01 13.86
N GLN A 122 -10.36 -7.37 12.73
CA GLN A 122 -9.22 -7.69 11.90
C GLN A 122 -7.88 -7.38 12.59
N ALA A 123 -7.79 -6.29 13.35
CA ALA A 123 -6.59 -5.98 14.14
C ALA A 123 -6.32 -7.07 15.19
N ARG A 124 -7.33 -7.51 15.94
CA ARG A 124 -7.21 -8.64 16.87
C ARG A 124 -6.82 -9.93 16.14
N ARG A 125 -7.45 -10.20 15.00
CA ARG A 125 -7.11 -11.37 14.19
C ARG A 125 -5.65 -11.34 13.74
N ALA A 126 -5.13 -10.18 13.36
CA ALA A 126 -3.72 -10.02 12.99
C ALA A 126 -2.78 -10.32 14.18
N VAL A 127 -3.13 -9.84 15.38
CA VAL A 127 -2.40 -10.14 16.62
C VAL A 127 -2.43 -11.65 16.92
N GLU A 128 -3.61 -12.27 16.89
CA GLU A 128 -3.78 -13.72 17.16
C GLU A 128 -2.89 -14.60 16.28
N VAL A 129 -2.72 -14.23 15.01
CA VAL A 129 -1.90 -15.01 14.06
C VAL A 129 -0.41 -14.68 14.15
N GLY A 130 -0.02 -13.75 15.02
CA GLY A 130 1.37 -13.35 15.27
C GLY A 130 1.93 -12.39 14.23
N ALA A 131 1.12 -11.43 13.73
CA ALA A 131 1.64 -10.34 12.93
C ALA A 131 2.66 -9.51 13.72
N SER A 132 3.77 -9.12 13.08
CA SER A 132 4.74 -8.19 13.67
C SER A 132 4.29 -6.73 13.51
N VAL A 133 3.52 -6.46 12.45
CA VAL A 133 3.01 -5.13 12.12
C VAL A 133 1.56 -5.24 11.67
N VAL A 134 0.74 -4.31 12.14
CA VAL A 134 -0.62 -4.09 11.63
C VAL A 134 -0.60 -2.83 10.77
N ALA A 135 -1.14 -2.91 9.55
CA ALA A 135 -1.35 -1.75 8.69
C ALA A 135 -2.83 -1.36 8.69
N ALA A 136 -3.17 -0.28 9.39
CA ALA A 136 -4.53 0.23 9.51
C ALA A 136 -4.87 1.11 8.30
N GLN A 137 -5.67 0.56 7.37
CA GLN A 137 -6.03 1.25 6.13
C GLN A 137 -7.38 1.96 6.23
N GLY A 138 -7.35 3.28 6.21
CA GLY A 138 -8.54 4.12 6.10
C GLY A 138 -9.16 4.15 4.71
N GLY A 139 -10.42 4.59 4.65
CA GLY A 139 -11.26 4.61 3.46
C GLY A 139 -10.78 5.54 2.35
N GLU A 140 -9.89 6.47 2.66
CA GLU A 140 -9.28 7.44 1.76
C GLU A 140 -8.22 6.80 0.84
N ALA A 141 -7.71 5.61 1.22
CA ALA A 141 -6.69 4.89 0.45
C ALA A 141 -7.17 4.53 -0.97
N GLY A 142 -6.24 4.62 -1.92
CA GLY A 142 -6.44 4.12 -3.29
C GLY A 142 -6.54 2.59 -3.33
N GLY A 143 -7.19 2.06 -4.35
CA GLY A 143 -7.36 0.62 -4.50
C GLY A 143 -8.35 0.03 -3.52
N HIS A 144 -8.23 -1.28 -3.28
CA HIS A 144 -9.20 -2.02 -2.50
C HIS A 144 -9.16 -1.68 -1.01
N GLY A 145 -10.35 -1.60 -0.42
CA GLY A 145 -10.55 -1.33 1.01
C GLY A 145 -12.04 -1.38 1.36
N THR A 146 -12.39 -1.27 2.64
CA THR A 146 -13.80 -1.30 3.07
C THR A 146 -14.50 0.05 2.91
N GLY A 147 -13.75 1.16 3.01
CA GLY A 147 -14.32 2.51 2.96
C GLY A 147 -15.11 2.91 4.20
N ALA A 148 -15.22 2.06 5.22
CA ALA A 148 -16.11 2.27 6.36
C ALA A 148 -15.59 3.27 7.39
N ARG A 149 -14.26 3.46 7.47
CA ARG A 149 -13.61 4.28 8.49
C ARG A 149 -12.51 5.13 7.91
N SER A 150 -12.35 6.34 8.42
CA SER A 150 -11.24 7.24 8.07
C SER A 150 -9.96 6.84 8.77
N THR A 151 -8.81 7.19 8.18
CA THR A 151 -7.49 6.99 8.80
C THR A 151 -7.42 7.71 10.15
N PHE A 152 -7.96 8.93 10.23
CA PHE A 152 -7.94 9.76 11.43
C PHE A 152 -8.69 9.16 12.63
N THR A 153 -9.67 8.29 12.38
CA THR A 153 -10.41 7.61 13.45
C THR A 153 -9.92 6.20 13.68
N LEU A 154 -9.56 5.46 12.62
CA LEU A 154 -9.15 4.06 12.70
C LEU A 154 -7.81 3.87 13.41
N VAL A 155 -6.81 4.68 13.06
CA VAL A 155 -5.44 4.56 13.58
C VAL A 155 -5.38 4.69 15.10
N PRO A 156 -5.90 5.75 15.75
CA PRO A 156 -5.77 5.89 17.20
C PRO A 156 -6.51 4.79 17.97
N GLU A 157 -7.64 4.28 17.47
CA GLU A 157 -8.37 3.21 18.13
C GLU A 157 -7.61 1.87 18.07
N ILE A 158 -6.97 1.57 16.94
CA ILE A 158 -6.08 0.41 16.82
C ILE A 158 -4.82 0.61 17.66
N ALA A 159 -4.26 1.82 17.72
CA ALA A 159 -3.10 2.12 18.57
C ALA A 159 -3.39 1.83 20.05
N ASP A 160 -4.56 2.25 20.53
CA ASP A 160 -5.02 1.99 21.89
C ASP A 160 -5.31 0.51 22.13
N LEU A 161 -5.85 -0.21 21.14
CA LEU A 161 -6.01 -1.66 21.20
C LEU A 161 -4.66 -2.36 21.35
N LEU A 162 -3.70 -2.07 20.47
CA LEU A 162 -2.39 -2.71 20.47
C LEU A 162 -1.62 -2.41 21.76
N ARG A 163 -1.69 -1.17 22.27
CA ARG A 163 -1.06 -0.82 23.56
C ARG A 163 -1.57 -1.67 24.72
N ARG A 164 -2.87 -2.02 24.73
CA ARG A 164 -3.48 -2.83 25.79
C ARG A 164 -3.27 -4.33 25.58
N GLU A 165 -3.39 -4.80 24.36
CA GLU A 165 -3.53 -6.24 24.05
C GLU A 165 -2.24 -6.87 23.49
N ALA A 166 -1.40 -6.12 22.78
CA ALA A 166 -0.19 -6.61 22.12
C ALA A 166 0.84 -5.48 21.85
N PRO A 167 1.46 -4.91 22.90
CA PRO A 167 2.32 -3.74 22.78
C PRO A 167 3.56 -3.98 21.91
N GLU A 168 3.97 -5.24 21.70
CA GLU A 168 5.07 -5.66 20.83
C GLU A 168 4.73 -5.65 19.32
N VAL A 169 3.46 -5.50 18.96
CA VAL A 169 3.02 -5.34 17.57
C VAL A 169 3.07 -3.86 17.18
N MET A 170 3.69 -3.56 16.04
CA MET A 170 3.80 -2.20 15.52
C MET A 170 2.60 -1.80 14.68
N LEU A 171 2.38 -0.50 14.52
CA LEU A 171 1.27 0.04 13.75
C LEU A 171 1.76 0.92 12.59
N LEU A 172 1.27 0.65 11.38
CA LEU A 172 1.37 1.56 10.25
C LEU A 172 0.01 2.21 10.00
N ALA A 173 -0.02 3.54 9.87
CA ALA A 173 -1.16 4.25 9.32
C ALA A 173 -1.14 4.17 7.79
N ALA A 174 -2.28 3.89 7.15
CA ALA A 174 -2.38 3.78 5.70
C ALA A 174 -3.64 4.49 5.17
N GLY A 175 -3.52 5.21 4.06
CA GLY A 175 -4.60 5.99 3.47
C GLY A 175 -4.51 7.48 3.80
N GLY A 176 -4.66 8.35 2.80
CA GLY A 176 -4.62 9.80 2.99
C GLY A 176 -3.23 10.42 3.28
N ILE A 177 -2.17 9.61 3.34
CA ILE A 177 -0.80 10.08 3.65
C ILE A 177 0.00 10.24 2.35
N GLY A 178 0.43 11.47 2.05
CA GLY A 178 1.17 11.78 0.82
C GLY A 178 2.27 12.83 0.98
N ASP A 179 2.43 13.42 2.16
CA ASP A 179 3.47 14.38 2.49
C ASP A 179 3.88 14.27 3.97
N GLY A 180 4.73 15.18 4.44
CA GLY A 180 5.19 15.18 5.82
C GLY A 180 4.15 15.63 6.85
N ARG A 181 3.09 16.33 6.46
CA ARG A 181 1.95 16.62 7.37
C ARG A 181 1.22 15.33 7.68
N GLY A 182 0.96 14.51 6.66
CA GLY A 182 0.37 13.18 6.80
C GLY A 182 1.23 12.25 7.65
N LEU A 183 2.55 12.24 7.43
CA LEU A 183 3.47 11.44 8.24
C LEU A 183 3.50 11.90 9.71
N ALA A 184 3.60 13.20 9.97
CA ALA A 184 3.54 13.74 11.33
C ALA A 184 2.22 13.41 12.04
N ALA A 185 1.09 13.54 11.33
CA ALA A 185 -0.22 13.18 11.85
C ALA A 185 -0.33 11.68 12.17
N ALA A 186 0.17 10.80 11.30
CA ALA A 186 0.20 9.36 11.55
C ALA A 186 0.94 9.01 12.85
N LEU A 187 2.12 9.60 13.05
CA LEU A 187 2.91 9.41 14.27
C LEU A 187 2.19 9.98 15.51
N ALA A 188 1.57 11.16 15.38
CA ALA A 188 0.81 11.78 16.47
C ALA A 188 -0.45 10.99 16.86
N LEU A 189 -1.08 10.29 15.90
CA LEU A 189 -2.21 9.39 16.14
C LEU A 189 -1.80 8.06 16.80
N GLY A 190 -0.50 7.84 17.02
CA GLY A 190 0.03 6.66 17.72
C GLY A 190 0.50 5.53 16.81
N ALA A 191 0.65 5.76 15.50
CA ALA A 191 1.33 4.81 14.62
C ALA A 191 2.85 4.89 14.78
N ASP A 192 3.54 3.79 14.47
CA ASP A 192 5.00 3.71 14.38
C ASP A 192 5.51 4.11 12.99
N GLY A 193 4.63 4.35 12.02
CA GLY A 193 5.01 4.81 10.69
C GLY A 193 3.82 4.92 9.75
N ALA A 194 4.12 5.19 8.49
CA ALA A 194 3.14 5.30 7.42
C ALA A 194 3.37 4.26 6.33
N LEU A 195 2.29 3.64 5.87
CA LEU A 195 2.25 2.87 4.63
C LEU A 195 1.69 3.76 3.51
N VAL A 196 2.52 4.04 2.51
CA VAL A 196 2.29 5.07 1.51
C VAL A 196 2.10 4.45 0.13
N GLY A 197 0.98 4.77 -0.52
CA GLY A 197 0.63 4.27 -1.86
C GLY A 197 0.72 5.36 -2.92
N THR A 198 -0.33 6.18 -3.03
CA THR A 198 -0.50 7.15 -4.13
C THR A 198 0.65 8.14 -4.31
N ARG A 199 1.36 8.54 -3.24
CA ARG A 199 2.56 9.39 -3.37
C ARG A 199 3.71 8.68 -4.09
N PHE A 200 3.94 7.40 -3.80
CA PHE A 200 4.92 6.58 -4.52
C PHE A 200 4.42 6.08 -5.87
N TRP A 201 3.11 5.98 -6.07
CA TRP A 201 2.54 5.78 -7.41
C TRP A 201 2.90 6.94 -8.36
N ALA A 202 3.05 8.14 -7.82
CA ALA A 202 3.53 9.33 -8.52
C ALA A 202 5.06 9.51 -8.48
N ALA A 203 5.82 8.44 -8.21
CA ALA A 203 7.29 8.49 -8.26
C ALA A 203 7.83 8.22 -9.68
N GLU A 204 9.08 8.61 -9.96
CA GLU A 204 9.76 8.27 -11.22
C GLU A 204 9.99 6.79 -11.42
N GLU A 205 10.25 6.10 -10.32
CA GLU A 205 10.62 4.69 -10.26
C GLU A 205 9.41 3.76 -10.34
N ALA A 206 8.19 4.31 -10.21
CA ALA A 206 6.96 3.56 -10.31
C ALA A 206 6.75 2.99 -11.71
N ALA A 207 6.41 1.70 -11.80
CA ALA A 207 6.19 1.02 -13.07
C ALA A 207 4.82 1.36 -13.66
N ILE A 208 4.66 2.60 -14.09
CA ILE A 208 3.43 3.14 -14.64
C ILE A 208 3.71 4.18 -15.74
N PRO A 209 2.88 4.26 -16.80
CA PRO A 209 3.08 5.28 -17.83
C PRO A 209 3.03 6.71 -17.27
N ARG A 210 3.92 7.58 -17.78
CA ARG A 210 3.94 9.01 -17.42
C ARG A 210 2.62 9.72 -17.70
N ALA A 211 1.92 9.35 -18.77
CA ALA A 211 0.62 9.92 -19.11
C ALA A 211 -0.44 9.62 -18.03
N ALA A 212 -0.39 8.43 -17.41
CA ALA A 212 -1.25 8.06 -16.29
C ALA A 212 -1.01 8.99 -15.10
N GLN A 213 0.27 9.20 -14.75
CA GLN A 213 0.65 10.11 -13.67
C GLN A 213 0.14 11.52 -13.93
N HIS A 214 0.46 12.11 -15.08
CA HIS A 214 -0.01 13.46 -15.43
C HIS A 214 -1.55 13.59 -15.39
N ARG A 215 -2.28 12.57 -15.86
CA ARG A 215 -3.75 12.55 -15.81
C ARG A 215 -4.29 12.53 -14.38
N ALA A 216 -3.66 11.78 -13.48
CA ALA A 216 -4.09 11.69 -12.08
C ALA A 216 -3.72 12.95 -11.28
N LEU A 217 -2.53 13.51 -11.48
CA LEU A 217 -2.04 14.67 -10.73
C LEU A 217 -2.77 15.97 -11.10
N SER A 218 -3.56 15.99 -12.19
CA SER A 218 -4.45 17.11 -12.51
C SER A 218 -5.78 17.06 -11.74
N ALA A 219 -6.00 16.07 -10.87
CA ALA A 219 -7.28 15.82 -10.21
C ALA A 219 -7.20 16.05 -8.70
N GLY A 220 -8.34 16.35 -8.09
CA GLY A 220 -8.50 16.47 -6.64
C GLY A 220 -8.86 15.15 -5.97
N GLY A 221 -8.86 15.14 -4.63
CA GLY A 221 -9.35 13.99 -3.86
C GLY A 221 -10.84 13.69 -4.11
N ASP A 222 -11.62 14.75 -4.36
CA ASP A 222 -13.06 14.70 -4.68
C ASP A 222 -13.34 14.02 -6.02
N ASP A 223 -12.33 13.92 -6.90
CA ASP A 223 -12.44 13.23 -8.18
C ASP A 223 -12.22 11.71 -8.05
N THR A 224 -12.10 11.17 -6.83
CA THR A 224 -11.94 9.73 -6.60
C THR A 224 -13.23 9.09 -6.10
N ILE A 225 -13.43 7.81 -6.40
CA ILE A 225 -14.65 7.09 -6.04
C ILE A 225 -14.38 5.61 -5.76
N ARG A 226 -15.12 5.04 -4.78
CA ARG A 226 -15.14 3.60 -4.50
C ARG A 226 -16.17 2.89 -5.36
N GLN A 227 -15.76 1.82 -6.00
CA GLN A 227 -16.56 1.12 -7.01
C GLN A 227 -16.17 -0.36 -7.14
N SER A 228 -17.00 -1.14 -7.84
CA SER A 228 -16.71 -2.54 -8.23
C SER A 228 -16.77 -2.79 -9.74
N ALA A 229 -17.09 -1.78 -10.55
CA ALA A 229 -17.18 -1.87 -12.00
C ALA A 229 -15.86 -2.34 -12.64
N PHE A 230 -14.71 -1.86 -12.18
CA PHE A 230 -13.41 -2.31 -12.66
C PHE A 230 -13.10 -3.75 -12.27
N ASP A 231 -13.59 -4.25 -11.14
CA ASP A 231 -13.42 -5.64 -10.76
C ASP A 231 -14.23 -6.56 -11.69
N ILE A 232 -15.46 -6.14 -12.03
CA ILE A 232 -16.33 -6.84 -12.97
C ILE A 232 -15.67 -6.91 -14.35
N VAL A 233 -15.25 -5.78 -14.92
CA VAL A 233 -14.65 -5.78 -16.27
C VAL A 233 -13.32 -6.52 -16.29
N ARG A 234 -12.57 -6.55 -15.19
CA ARG A 234 -11.32 -7.31 -15.10
C ARG A 234 -11.52 -8.79 -14.71
N GLU A 235 -12.75 -9.22 -14.49
CA GLU A 235 -13.10 -10.57 -13.97
C GLU A 235 -12.30 -10.94 -12.71
N LYS A 236 -12.14 -9.98 -11.79
CA LYS A 236 -11.49 -10.21 -10.50
C LYS A 236 -12.54 -10.50 -9.43
N PRO A 237 -12.52 -11.70 -8.80
CA PRO A 237 -13.55 -12.11 -7.84
C PRO A 237 -13.27 -11.54 -6.45
N TRP A 238 -13.20 -10.21 -6.34
CA TRP A 238 -12.99 -9.53 -5.07
C TRP A 238 -14.14 -9.84 -4.09
N PRO A 239 -13.85 -10.14 -2.81
CA PRO A 239 -14.89 -10.23 -1.79
C PRO A 239 -15.70 -8.93 -1.74
N THR A 240 -17.02 -9.03 -1.68
CA THR A 240 -17.95 -7.89 -1.88
C THR A 240 -17.74 -6.71 -0.95
N ARG A 241 -17.21 -6.93 0.26
CA ARG A 241 -16.87 -5.88 1.23
C ARG A 241 -15.69 -5.01 0.82
N TYR A 242 -14.89 -5.44 -0.16
CA TYR A 242 -13.71 -4.73 -0.64
C TYR A 242 -14.01 -4.09 -1.99
N THR A 243 -14.16 -2.77 -2.00
CA THR A 243 -14.35 -1.98 -3.23
C THR A 243 -13.07 -1.25 -3.58
N GLY A 244 -12.82 -1.03 -4.87
CA GLY A 244 -11.63 -0.32 -5.35
C GLY A 244 -11.87 1.18 -5.45
N ARG A 245 -11.04 2.00 -4.79
CA ARG A 245 -10.97 3.44 -5.01
C ARG A 245 -10.10 3.76 -6.22
N VAL A 246 -10.65 4.54 -7.13
CA VAL A 246 -10.02 4.94 -8.40
C VAL A 246 -10.32 6.41 -8.69
N LEU A 247 -9.56 7.01 -9.60
CA LEU A 247 -9.97 8.27 -10.22
C LEU A 247 -11.24 8.05 -11.04
N HIS A 248 -12.19 8.97 -10.91
CA HIS A 248 -13.43 8.96 -11.65
C HIS A 248 -13.16 9.27 -13.14
N ASN A 249 -13.72 8.44 -14.03
CA ASN A 249 -13.61 8.61 -15.47
C ASN A 249 -14.94 8.25 -16.18
N ASP A 250 -14.95 8.25 -17.50
CA ASP A 250 -16.17 8.02 -18.29
C ASP A 250 -16.71 6.60 -18.15
N PHE A 251 -15.81 5.61 -18.02
CA PHE A 251 -16.21 4.22 -17.73
C PHE A 251 -16.94 4.12 -16.40
N ILE A 252 -16.40 4.75 -15.35
CA ILE A 252 -17.06 4.77 -14.03
C ILE A 252 -18.36 5.56 -14.07
N ARG A 253 -18.41 6.71 -14.74
CA ARG A 253 -19.64 7.49 -14.92
C ARG A 253 -20.76 6.65 -15.53
N ARG A 254 -20.41 5.76 -16.46
CA ARG A 254 -21.38 4.90 -17.14
C ARG A 254 -21.83 3.71 -16.29
N TRP A 255 -20.90 3.05 -15.60
CA TRP A 255 -21.13 1.71 -15.06
C TRP A 255 -21.23 1.62 -13.54
N HIS A 256 -20.78 2.64 -12.80
CA HIS A 256 -21.00 2.67 -11.36
C HIS A 256 -22.50 2.82 -11.06
N GLY A 257 -23.07 1.85 -10.34
CA GLY A 257 -24.52 1.74 -10.11
C GLY A 257 -25.30 1.02 -11.21
N ASP A 258 -24.67 0.66 -12.33
CA ASP A 258 -25.22 -0.19 -13.41
C ASP A 258 -24.37 -1.45 -13.60
N GLU A 259 -23.95 -2.07 -12.50
CA GLU A 259 -23.20 -3.33 -12.51
C GLU A 259 -23.95 -4.48 -13.21
N PRO A 260 -25.30 -4.60 -13.14
CA PRO A 260 -26.05 -5.57 -13.94
C PRO A 260 -25.91 -5.33 -15.45
N GLY A 261 -26.00 -4.07 -15.91
CA GLY A 261 -25.80 -3.71 -17.31
C GLY A 261 -24.39 -4.03 -17.78
N LEU A 262 -23.37 -3.73 -16.97
CA LEU A 262 -21.98 -4.06 -17.28
C LEU A 262 -21.79 -5.57 -17.46
N ARG A 263 -22.37 -6.39 -16.58
CA ARG A 263 -22.33 -7.86 -16.71
C ARG A 263 -23.04 -8.36 -17.97
N GLY A 264 -24.15 -7.74 -18.35
CA GLY A 264 -24.88 -8.06 -19.58
C GLY A 264 -24.07 -7.81 -20.86
N ALA A 265 -23.16 -6.84 -20.84
CA ALA A 265 -22.30 -6.48 -21.98
C ALA A 265 -20.82 -6.88 -21.79
N LEU A 266 -20.52 -7.78 -20.84
CA LEU A 266 -19.16 -7.96 -20.31
C LEU A 266 -18.10 -8.21 -21.39
N ARG A 267 -18.34 -9.15 -22.33
CA ARG A 267 -17.36 -9.49 -23.37
C ARG A 267 -16.95 -8.28 -24.23
N GLU A 268 -17.93 -7.45 -24.60
CA GLU A 268 -17.68 -6.24 -25.41
C GLU A 268 -16.91 -5.21 -24.59
N ARG A 269 -17.37 -4.93 -23.36
CA ARG A 269 -16.76 -3.92 -22.48
C ARG A 269 -15.37 -4.30 -22.03
N GLN A 270 -15.09 -5.59 -21.90
CA GLN A 270 -13.76 -6.12 -21.68
C GLN A 270 -12.80 -5.87 -22.84
N ALA A 271 -13.26 -6.11 -24.06
CA ALA A 271 -12.44 -5.84 -25.25
C ALA A 271 -12.11 -4.35 -25.35
N GLN A 272 -13.10 -3.48 -25.11
CA GLN A 272 -12.93 -2.02 -25.07
C GLN A 272 -11.97 -1.60 -23.94
N PHE A 273 -12.15 -2.11 -22.72
CA PHE A 273 -11.28 -1.81 -21.60
C PHE A 273 -9.83 -2.22 -21.88
N ARG A 274 -9.59 -3.42 -22.41
CA ARG A 274 -8.22 -3.86 -22.78
C ARG A 274 -7.61 -2.99 -23.88
N ALA A 275 -8.42 -2.57 -24.86
CA ALA A 275 -7.97 -1.67 -25.91
C ALA A 275 -7.59 -0.29 -25.34
N ALA A 276 -8.40 0.24 -24.43
CA ALA A 276 -8.14 1.51 -23.75
C ALA A 276 -6.88 1.46 -22.88
N VAL A 277 -6.68 0.39 -22.10
CA VAL A 277 -5.45 0.19 -21.32
C VAL A 277 -4.22 0.19 -22.23
N LYS A 278 -4.29 -0.50 -23.39
CA LYS A 278 -3.18 -0.53 -24.36
C LYS A 278 -2.95 0.82 -25.04
N ALA A 279 -4.01 1.59 -25.23
CA ALA A 279 -3.97 2.91 -25.88
C ALA A 279 -3.69 4.06 -24.89
N GLU A 280 -3.52 3.78 -23.60
CA GLU A 280 -3.41 4.79 -22.54
C GLU A 280 -4.61 5.76 -22.52
N ASP A 281 -5.79 5.26 -22.86
CA ASP A 281 -7.05 6.01 -22.80
C ASP A 281 -7.63 5.94 -21.39
N TYR A 282 -7.32 6.96 -20.59
CA TYR A 282 -7.74 7.05 -19.18
C TYR A 282 -9.18 7.54 -18.98
N ASP A 283 -9.92 7.85 -20.05
CA ASP A 283 -11.37 8.03 -19.94
C ASP A 283 -12.06 6.67 -19.73
N VAL A 284 -11.39 5.57 -20.12
CA VAL A 284 -11.86 4.20 -19.89
C VAL A 284 -10.96 3.40 -18.96
N ALA A 285 -9.65 3.45 -19.13
CA ALA A 285 -8.68 2.74 -18.31
C ALA A 285 -8.66 3.28 -16.88
N ASN A 286 -8.48 2.38 -15.90
CA ASN A 286 -8.53 2.75 -14.49
C ASN A 286 -7.22 3.39 -14.02
N LEU A 287 -7.33 4.41 -13.16
CA LEU A 287 -6.21 4.97 -12.40
C LEU A 287 -6.49 4.74 -10.91
N ILE A 288 -5.69 3.87 -10.28
CA ILE A 288 -5.86 3.48 -8.89
C ILE A 288 -5.10 4.45 -7.98
N VAL A 289 -5.81 5.46 -7.48
CA VAL A 289 -5.27 6.50 -6.60
C VAL A 289 -6.22 6.77 -5.44
N GLY A 290 -5.69 7.21 -4.31
CA GLY A 290 -6.45 7.61 -3.13
C GLY A 290 -6.80 9.10 -3.16
N GLU A 291 -7.60 9.54 -2.19
CA GLU A 291 -8.03 10.95 -2.06
C GLU A 291 -6.84 11.92 -1.90
N VAL A 292 -5.70 11.41 -1.42
CA VAL A 292 -4.45 12.18 -1.29
C VAL A 292 -3.88 12.65 -2.63
N VAL A 293 -4.39 12.16 -3.77
CA VAL A 293 -3.97 12.62 -5.11
C VAL A 293 -4.06 14.13 -5.26
N GLY A 294 -5.06 14.78 -4.64
CA GLY A 294 -5.22 16.24 -4.67
C GLY A 294 -4.14 17.03 -3.93
N GLN A 295 -3.20 16.35 -3.25
CA GLN A 295 -2.05 16.97 -2.57
C GLN A 295 -0.75 16.77 -3.37
N ILE A 296 -0.78 16.05 -4.49
CA ILE A 296 0.40 15.67 -5.26
C ILE A 296 0.38 16.46 -6.56
N ASP A 297 1.30 17.41 -6.71
CA ASP A 297 1.32 18.35 -7.84
C ASP A 297 2.33 17.96 -8.94
N ARG A 298 3.24 17.04 -8.64
CA ARG A 298 4.32 16.66 -9.56
C ARG A 298 4.76 15.21 -9.36
N VAL A 299 5.47 14.71 -10.35
CA VAL A 299 6.23 13.46 -10.24
C VAL A 299 7.63 13.79 -9.73
N ASP A 300 8.08 13.07 -8.71
CA ASP A 300 9.40 13.22 -8.09
C ASP A 300 10.10 11.86 -7.96
N THR A 301 11.41 11.88 -7.72
CA THR A 301 12.13 10.66 -7.34
C THR A 301 11.71 10.20 -5.96
N VAL A 302 11.80 8.90 -5.70
CA VAL A 302 11.54 8.34 -4.36
C VAL A 302 12.36 9.02 -3.28
N ALA A 303 13.65 9.27 -3.55
CA ALA A 303 14.53 9.95 -2.60
C ALA A 303 14.00 11.34 -2.22
N SER A 304 13.61 12.15 -3.21
CA SER A 304 13.05 13.48 -2.96
C SER A 304 11.73 13.42 -2.19
N ILE A 305 10.87 12.45 -2.51
CA ILE A 305 9.59 12.24 -1.81
C ILE A 305 9.84 11.95 -0.33
N ILE A 306 10.74 11.02 -0.03
CA ILE A 306 11.04 10.62 1.35
C ILE A 306 11.71 11.77 2.11
N ASP A 307 12.66 12.46 1.51
CA ASP A 307 13.33 13.62 2.11
C ASP A 307 12.33 14.72 2.48
N GLU A 308 11.39 15.06 1.60
CA GLU A 308 10.37 16.07 1.86
C GLU A 308 9.39 15.61 2.96
N MET A 309 8.93 14.36 2.88
CA MET A 309 8.04 13.77 3.88
C MET A 309 8.67 13.80 5.28
N VAL A 310 9.91 13.32 5.40
CA VAL A 310 10.61 13.23 6.67
C VAL A 310 11.01 14.61 7.18
N GLY A 311 11.54 15.48 6.31
CA GLY A 311 11.95 16.83 6.68
C GLY A 311 10.78 17.67 7.21
N THR A 312 9.64 17.65 6.51
CA THR A 312 8.43 18.36 6.94
C THR A 312 7.87 17.75 8.22
N ALA A 313 7.84 16.42 8.34
CA ALA A 313 7.36 15.75 9.56
C ALA A 313 8.22 16.08 10.79
N CYS A 314 9.55 16.06 10.65
CA CYS A 314 10.48 16.46 11.69
C CYS A 314 10.22 17.90 12.15
N SER A 315 10.05 18.82 11.20
CA SER A 315 9.75 20.23 11.50
C SER A 315 8.45 20.39 12.29
N ILE A 316 7.38 19.66 11.91
CA ILE A 316 6.08 19.73 12.59
C ILE A 316 6.16 19.14 14.01
N LEU A 317 6.88 18.03 14.17
CA LEU A 317 7.04 17.34 15.45
C LEU A 317 8.07 18.02 16.37
N GLY A 318 8.70 19.11 15.94
CA GLY A 318 9.75 19.81 16.70
C GLY A 318 11.04 19.00 16.85
N ARG A 319 11.26 17.99 16.02
CA ARG A 319 12.47 17.15 16.04
C ARG A 319 13.53 17.82 15.20
N THR A 320 14.49 18.49 15.84
CA THR A 320 15.65 19.09 15.14
C THR A 320 16.82 18.12 15.11
N SER A 321 17.79 18.36 14.21
CA SER A 321 19.02 17.56 14.09
C SER A 321 19.83 17.43 15.40
N HIS A 322 19.58 18.28 16.40
CA HIS A 322 20.23 18.23 17.72
C HIS A 322 19.66 17.16 18.67
N ASP A 323 18.35 16.86 18.59
CA ASP A 323 17.73 15.84 19.47
C ASP A 323 18.05 14.41 19.02
N LEU A 324 18.51 14.22 17.77
CA LEU A 324 18.83 12.92 17.20
C LEU A 324 20.21 12.39 17.61
N ALA A 325 21.10 13.26 18.11
CA ALA A 325 22.41 12.84 18.62
C ALA A 325 22.33 12.32 20.08
N ALA A 326 21.28 12.67 20.83
CA ALA A 326 21.13 12.33 22.24
C ALA A 326 20.52 10.93 22.50
N ILE A 327 20.09 10.23 21.45
CA ILE A 327 19.52 8.87 21.54
C ILE A 327 20.59 7.80 21.22
N GLY A 328 21.81 8.22 20.86
CA GLY A 328 22.95 7.35 20.57
C GLY A 328 24.04 7.29 21.64
N SER A 329 23.74 7.72 22.89
CA SER A 329 24.68 7.68 24.02
C SER A 329 24.13 6.89 25.20
#